data_AF-A0A8R7TDA0-F1
#
_entry.id   AF-A0A8R7TDA0-F1
#
_cell.length_a   1.000
_cell.length_b   1.000
_cell.length_c   1.000
_cell.angle_alpha   90.00
_cell.angle_beta   90.00
_cell.angle_gamma   90.00
#
_symmetry.space_group_name_H-M   'P 1'
#
loop_
_entity.id
_entity.type
_entity.pdbx_description
1 polymer ?
#
loop_
_entity_poly.entity_id
_entity_poly.type
_entity_poly.pdbx_seq_one_letter_code
_entity_poly.pdbx_strand_id
1 'polypeptide(L)'
;MGASLLRLHFHDCFVQGCDASVLLSGNEQNAGGNAGSLLGMDLIQKIKDLVEAACDNNKRTLIVSCADILAVAARDSVVALGGPSWTVQLGRRDSTTASVTLANNDLPPSSLDVAGLNTRFAAKGFSSIDMVALSGAHTVGRAQCKNFRNRLYNEANIDP
;
A
#
# COMPACT_ATOMS: atom_id res chain seq x y z
N MET A 1 -10.73 3.18 -7.40
CA MET A 1 -9.37 2.86 -7.86
C MET A 1 -8.31 3.62 -7.06
N GLY A 2 -8.37 4.95 -6.92
CA GLY A 2 -7.32 5.70 -6.20
C GLY A 2 -7.00 5.20 -4.78
N ALA A 3 -8.02 4.88 -3.98
CA ALA A 3 -7.82 4.26 -2.66
C ALA A 3 -7.07 2.92 -2.71
N SER A 4 -7.25 2.13 -3.78
CA SER A 4 -6.55 0.86 -3.97
C SER A 4 -5.07 1.07 -4.26
N LEU A 5 -4.71 2.09 -5.06
CA LEU A 5 -3.31 2.44 -5.36
C LEU A 5 -2.59 3.01 -4.13
N LEU A 6 -3.27 3.85 -3.35
CA LEU A 6 -2.76 4.34 -2.06
C LEU A 6 -2.46 3.16 -1.11
N ARG A 7 -3.41 2.22 -0.99
CA ARG A 7 -3.22 1.01 -0.19
C ARG A 7 -2.10 0.13 -0.73
N LEU A 8 -1.98 -0.03 -2.05
CA LEU A 8 -0.93 -0.84 -2.66
C LEU A 8 0.46 -0.29 -2.31
N HIS A 9 0.65 1.03 -2.32
CA HIS A 9 1.89 1.65 -1.88
C HIS A 9 2.16 1.46 -0.38
N PHE A 10 1.13 1.54 0.48
CA PHE A 10 1.28 1.19 1.90
C PHE A 10 1.75 -0.25 2.08
N HIS A 11 1.12 -1.19 1.38
CA HIS A 11 1.45 -2.62 1.48
C HIS A 11 2.84 -2.96 0.94
N ASP A 12 3.33 -2.22 -0.06
CA ASP A 12 4.73 -2.27 -0.49
C ASP A 12 5.64 -1.79 0.63
N CYS A 13 5.51 -0.53 1.05
CA CYS A 13 6.43 0.09 2.01
C CYS A 13 6.50 -0.59 3.39
N PHE A 14 5.40 -1.18 3.85
CA PHE A 14 5.37 -1.83 5.16
C PHE A 14 6.09 -3.19 5.18
N VAL A 15 6.35 -3.79 4.01
CA VAL A 15 6.97 -5.12 3.89
C VAL A 15 8.31 -4.94 3.20
N GLN A 16 9.42 -5.23 3.88
CA GLN A 16 10.80 -5.07 3.38
C GLN A 16 11.18 -3.70 2.76
N GLY A 17 10.31 -2.68 2.82
CA GLY A 17 10.55 -1.32 2.34
C GLY A 17 9.81 -1.04 1.03
N CYS A 18 9.85 0.21 0.56
CA CYS A 18 9.17 0.59 -0.69
C CYS A 18 10.02 0.14 -1.90
N ASP A 19 9.89 -1.11 -2.31
CA ASP A 19 10.78 -1.74 -3.29
C ASP A 19 10.02 -2.53 -4.38
N ALA A 20 8.72 -2.29 -4.54
CA ALA A 20 7.83 -2.97 -5.47
C ALA A 20 7.77 -4.50 -5.32
N SER A 21 8.24 -5.07 -4.21
CA SER A 21 8.19 -6.52 -3.94
C SER A 21 6.76 -7.07 -4.00
N VAL A 22 5.77 -6.28 -3.58
CA VAL A 22 4.34 -6.64 -3.62
C VAL A 22 3.82 -6.93 -5.04
N LEU A 23 4.49 -6.41 -6.07
CA LEU A 23 4.11 -6.62 -7.47
C LEU A 23 4.63 -7.94 -8.04
N LEU A 24 5.56 -8.63 -7.36
CA LEU A 24 6.07 -9.93 -7.79
C LEU A 24 5.02 -11.03 -7.59
N SER A 25 4.65 -11.72 -8.67
CA SER A 25 3.58 -12.73 -8.70
C SER A 25 3.80 -13.88 -7.71
N GLY A 26 2.73 -14.39 -7.10
CA GLY A 26 2.73 -15.63 -6.31
C GLY A 26 3.31 -15.52 -4.88
N ASN A 27 3.97 -14.41 -4.53
CA ASN A 27 4.57 -14.16 -3.23
C ASN A 27 3.62 -13.38 -2.31
N GLU A 28 3.96 -12.15 -1.95
CA GLU A 28 3.22 -11.32 -1.00
C GLU A 28 1.75 -11.16 -1.36
N GLN A 29 1.40 -11.25 -2.64
CA GLN A 29 0.02 -11.24 -3.14
C GLN A 29 -0.86 -12.33 -2.50
N ASN A 30 -0.26 -13.44 -2.06
CA ASN A 30 -0.93 -14.56 -1.38
C ASN A 30 -0.89 -14.45 0.16
N ALA A 31 -0.25 -13.42 0.73
CA ALA A 31 -0.27 -13.18 2.17
C ALA A 31 -1.69 -12.87 2.65
N GLY A 32 -1.99 -13.16 3.92
CA GLY A 32 -3.35 -13.02 4.49
C GLY A 32 -3.94 -11.61 4.35
N GLY A 33 -3.11 -10.57 4.49
CA GLY A 33 -3.51 -9.17 4.31
C GLY A 33 -3.75 -8.76 2.84
N ASN A 34 -3.31 -9.58 1.87
CA ASN A 34 -3.25 -9.23 0.45
C ASN A 34 -4.20 -10.07 -0.40
N ALA A 35 -4.31 -11.37 -0.12
CA ALA A 35 -5.03 -12.34 -0.92
C ALA A 35 -6.51 -11.98 -1.08
N GLY A 36 -6.93 -11.84 -2.34
CA GLY A 36 -8.30 -11.42 -2.70
C GLY A 36 -8.68 -10.05 -2.15
N SER A 37 -7.71 -9.18 -1.87
CA SER A 37 -7.92 -7.87 -1.24
C SER A 37 -7.21 -6.73 -1.96
N LEU A 38 -5.94 -6.88 -2.32
CA LEU A 38 -5.21 -5.88 -3.11
C LEU A 38 -5.75 -5.83 -4.55
N LEU A 39 -5.81 -4.61 -5.11
CA LEU A 39 -6.29 -4.32 -6.46
C LEU A 39 -5.36 -3.29 -7.10
N GLY A 40 -5.42 -3.17 -8.43
CA GLY A 40 -4.72 -2.10 -9.16
C GLY A 40 -3.35 -2.46 -9.72
N MET A 41 -2.87 -3.70 -9.52
CA MET A 41 -1.59 -4.18 -10.08
C MET A 41 -1.58 -4.09 -11.62
N ASP A 42 -2.68 -4.46 -12.30
CA ASP A 42 -2.81 -4.33 -13.76
C ASP A 42 -2.72 -2.87 -14.23
N LEU A 43 -3.19 -1.92 -13.41
CA LEU A 43 -3.08 -0.50 -13.72
C LEU A 43 -1.64 -0.01 -13.54
N ILE A 44 -0.93 -0.48 -12.51
CA ILE A 44 0.49 -0.19 -12.33
C ILE A 44 1.30 -0.73 -13.51
N GLN A 45 1.00 -1.95 -13.99
CA GLN A 45 1.63 -2.49 -15.19
C GLN A 45 1.39 -1.59 -16.42
N LYS A 46 0.14 -1.17 -16.66
CA LYS A 46 -0.18 -0.26 -17.76
C LYS A 46 0.54 1.09 -17.65
N ILE A 47 0.66 1.65 -16.43
CA ILE A 47 1.42 2.88 -16.19
C ILE A 47 2.90 2.65 -16.52
N LYS A 48 3.47 1.52 -16.08
CA LYS A 48 4.85 1.13 -16.37
C LYS A 48 5.09 1.06 -17.88
N ASP A 49 4.22 0.38 -18.62
CA ASP A 49 4.34 0.24 -20.07
C ASP A 49 4.32 1.60 -20.79
N LEU A 50 3.44 2.51 -20.37
CA LEU A 50 3.35 3.88 -20.92
C LEU A 50 4.58 4.73 -20.58
N VAL A 51 5.09 4.63 -19.35
CA VAL A 51 6.28 5.38 -18.91
C VAL A 51 7.53 4.88 -19.65
N GLU A 52 7.68 3.57 -19.84
CA GLU A 52 8.77 2.99 -20.62
C GLU A 52 8.70 3.45 -22.08
N ALA A 53 7.53 3.37 -22.71
CA ALA A 53 7.34 3.83 -24.09
C ALA A 53 7.66 5.33 -24.28
N ALA A 54 7.35 6.16 -23.28
CA ALA A 54 7.70 7.59 -23.31
C ALA A 54 9.22 7.82 -23.14
N CYS A 55 9.90 6.93 -22.42
CA CYS A 55 11.32 7.02 -22.09
C CYS A 55 12.25 6.37 -23.13
N ASP A 56 11.72 5.49 -23.99
CA ASP A 56 12.45 4.76 -25.04
C ASP A 56 13.19 5.67 -26.05
N ASN A 57 12.78 6.93 -26.18
CA ASN A 57 13.47 7.95 -27.00
C ASN A 57 14.95 8.15 -26.62
N ASN A 58 15.37 7.71 -25.42
CA ASN A 58 16.73 7.85 -24.89
C ASN A 58 17.56 6.55 -24.87
N LYS A 59 17.10 5.46 -25.52
CA LYS A 59 17.79 4.14 -25.57
C LYS A 59 18.12 3.52 -24.20
N ARG A 60 17.45 3.95 -23.13
CA ARG A 60 17.54 3.35 -21.80
C ARG A 60 16.15 2.88 -21.39
N THR A 61 15.90 1.59 -21.58
CA THR A 61 14.79 0.90 -20.95
C THR A 61 15.07 0.83 -19.43
N LEU A 62 14.05 1.02 -18.59
CA LEU A 62 14.07 0.99 -17.12
C LEU A 62 14.59 2.24 -16.39
N ILE A 63 14.18 3.44 -16.81
CA ILE A 63 14.54 4.70 -16.09
C ILE A 63 13.74 4.87 -14.80
N VAL A 64 12.44 4.54 -14.83
CA VAL A 64 11.53 4.76 -13.70
C VAL A 64 11.19 3.42 -13.05
N SER A 65 11.52 3.24 -11.78
CA SER A 65 11.22 2.01 -11.05
C SER A 65 9.72 1.84 -10.81
N CYS A 66 9.27 0.59 -10.69
CA CYS A 66 7.91 0.29 -10.26
C CYS A 66 7.62 0.83 -8.85
N ALA A 67 8.63 0.83 -7.97
CA ALA A 67 8.53 1.39 -6.62
C ALA A 67 8.23 2.90 -6.65
N ASP A 68 8.86 3.66 -7.54
CA ASP A 68 8.55 5.08 -7.71
C ASP A 68 7.19 5.30 -8.39
N ILE A 69 6.79 4.44 -9.33
CA ILE A 69 5.43 4.48 -9.90
C ILE A 69 4.38 4.30 -8.81
N LEU A 70 4.55 3.34 -7.89
CA LEU A 70 3.64 3.15 -6.74
C LEU A 70 3.56 4.41 -5.87
N ALA A 71 4.69 5.02 -5.55
CA ALA A 71 4.75 6.23 -4.72
C ALA A 71 4.05 7.42 -5.38
N VAL A 72 4.29 7.65 -6.67
CA VAL A 72 3.64 8.73 -7.43
C VAL A 72 2.15 8.45 -7.61
N ALA A 73 1.78 7.22 -7.97
CA ALA A 73 0.39 6.83 -8.15
C ALA A 73 -0.43 6.97 -6.85
N ALA A 74 0.17 6.69 -5.69
CA ALA A 74 -0.46 6.92 -4.40
C ALA A 74 -0.75 8.41 -4.16
N ARG A 75 0.23 9.30 -4.42
CA ARG A 75 0.04 10.75 -4.28
C ARG A 75 -1.01 11.28 -5.24
N ASP A 76 -0.89 10.95 -6.52
CA ASP A 76 -1.83 11.42 -7.55
C ASP A 76 -3.25 10.90 -7.29
N SER A 77 -3.38 9.68 -6.74
CA SER A 77 -4.67 9.13 -6.31
C SER A 77 -5.32 9.93 -5.19
N VAL A 78 -4.54 10.38 -4.20
CA VAL A 78 -5.07 11.22 -3.12
C VAL A 78 -5.52 12.57 -3.65
N VAL A 79 -4.73 13.22 -4.51
CA VAL A 79 -5.08 14.49 -5.14
C VAL A 79 -6.35 14.36 -5.99
N ALA A 80 -6.46 13.31 -6.81
CA ALA A 80 -7.63 13.07 -7.65
C ALA A 80 -8.93 12.83 -6.84
N LEU A 81 -8.80 12.43 -5.57
CA LEU A 81 -9.92 12.25 -4.65
C LEU A 81 -10.19 13.50 -3.78
N GLY A 82 -9.56 14.63 -4.09
CA GLY A 82 -9.72 15.90 -3.38
C GLY A 82 -8.86 16.05 -2.12
N GLY A 83 -7.92 15.14 -1.90
CA GLY A 83 -6.97 15.21 -0.79
C GLY A 83 -5.77 16.13 -1.06
N PRO A 84 -4.85 16.25 -0.09
CA PRO A 84 -3.67 17.09 -0.23
C PRO A 84 -2.68 16.52 -1.23
N SER A 85 -1.89 17.40 -1.84
CA SER A 85 -0.68 17.02 -2.59
C SER A 85 0.55 17.11 -1.68
N TRP A 86 1.61 16.38 -2.05
CA TRP A 86 2.94 16.50 -1.46
C TRP A 86 4.01 16.22 -2.50
N THR A 87 5.24 16.64 -2.23
CA THR A 87 6.40 16.30 -3.05
C THR A 87 6.78 14.85 -2.83
N VAL A 88 6.71 14.03 -3.88
CA VAL A 88 7.13 12.63 -3.84
C VAL A 88 8.64 12.57 -4.05
N GLN A 89 9.38 12.04 -3.06
CA GLN A 89 10.79 11.72 -3.23
C GLN A 89 10.91 10.50 -4.15
N LEU A 90 11.87 10.54 -5.09
CA LEU A 90 12.09 9.50 -6.11
C LEU A 90 13.52 8.93 -6.00
N GLY A 91 13.80 7.89 -6.78
CA GLY A 91 15.09 7.20 -6.83
C GLY A 91 15.08 5.81 -6.19
N ARG A 92 13.88 5.27 -5.87
CA ARG A 92 13.76 3.89 -5.38
C ARG A 92 14.14 2.92 -6.49
N ARG A 93 14.57 1.72 -6.10
CA ARG A 93 14.87 0.62 -7.02
C ARG A 93 13.97 -0.56 -6.72
N ASP A 94 13.65 -1.32 -7.76
CA ASP A 94 12.82 -2.51 -7.64
C ASP A 94 13.62 -3.67 -7.05
N SER A 95 13.00 -4.41 -6.14
CA SER A 95 13.54 -5.62 -5.57
C SER A 95 13.47 -6.80 -6.54
N THR A 96 14.29 -7.82 -6.29
CA THR A 96 14.25 -9.10 -7.00
C THR A 96 13.66 -10.22 -6.14
N THR A 97 13.22 -9.90 -4.93
CA THR A 97 12.70 -10.84 -3.92
C THR A 97 11.48 -10.23 -3.23
N ALA A 98 10.57 -11.10 -2.79
CA ALA A 98 9.40 -10.72 -2.00
C ALA A 98 9.26 -11.64 -0.79
N SER A 99 8.59 -11.18 0.27
CA SER A 99 8.53 -11.90 1.55
C SER A 99 7.11 -12.04 2.08
N VAL A 100 6.48 -13.18 1.79
CA VAL A 100 5.16 -13.56 2.34
C VAL A 100 5.18 -13.57 3.88
N THR A 101 6.28 -14.02 4.47
CA THR A 101 6.45 -14.06 5.92
C THR A 101 6.44 -12.66 6.51
N LEU A 102 7.19 -11.71 5.93
CA LEU A 102 7.16 -10.33 6.40
C LEU A 102 5.79 -9.70 6.14
N ALA A 103 5.12 -9.98 5.02
CA ALA A 103 3.78 -9.47 4.77
C ALA A 103 2.76 -9.96 5.83
N ASN A 104 2.80 -11.24 6.21
CA ASN A 104 1.93 -11.77 7.25
C ASN A 104 2.27 -11.25 8.65
N ASN A 105 3.53 -10.92 8.91
CA ASN A 105 3.97 -10.44 10.21
C ASN A 105 3.77 -8.93 10.37
N ASP A 106 4.12 -8.13 9.37
CA ASP A 106 4.30 -6.68 9.52
C ASP A 106 3.03 -5.90 9.20
N LEU A 107 2.18 -6.40 8.30
CA LEU A 107 0.93 -5.74 7.95
C LEU A 107 -0.08 -5.85 9.11
N PRO A 108 -0.61 -4.74 9.62
CA PRO A 108 -1.56 -4.78 10.72
C PRO A 108 -2.91 -5.35 10.27
N PRO A 109 -3.44 -6.40 10.91
CA PRO A 109 -4.81 -6.87 10.65
C PRO A 109 -5.84 -5.88 11.23
N SER A 110 -7.07 -5.90 10.70
CA SER A 110 -8.15 -5.01 11.15
C SER A 110 -8.62 -5.26 12.59
N SER A 111 -8.28 -6.41 13.16
CA SER A 111 -8.61 -6.79 14.54
C SER A 111 -7.54 -6.38 15.56
N LEU A 112 -6.46 -5.71 15.13
CA LEU A 112 -5.37 -5.31 16.02
C LEU A 112 -5.80 -4.13 16.90
N ASP A 113 -5.51 -4.21 18.19
CA ASP A 113 -5.80 -3.13 19.14
C ASP A 113 -4.82 -1.94 18.97
N VAL A 114 -5.11 -0.84 19.67
CA VAL A 114 -4.30 0.40 19.56
C VAL A 114 -2.86 0.19 20.03
N ALA A 115 -2.63 -0.64 21.05
CA ALA A 115 -1.29 -0.95 21.53
C ALA A 115 -0.48 -1.69 20.46
N GLY A 116 -1.07 -2.72 19.85
CA GLY A 116 -0.47 -3.48 18.76
C GLY A 116 -0.23 -2.63 17.53
N LEU A 117 -1.17 -1.76 17.15
CA LEU A 117 -0.99 -0.81 16.04
C LEU A 117 0.23 0.09 16.28
N ASN A 118 0.33 0.69 17.47
CA ASN A 118 1.49 1.51 17.83
C ASN A 118 2.79 0.70 17.75
N THR A 119 2.83 -0.55 18.23
CA THR A 119 4.01 -1.41 18.11
C THR A 119 4.39 -1.67 16.64
N ARG A 120 3.43 -1.98 15.77
CA ARG A 120 3.68 -2.25 14.35
C ARG A 120 4.21 -1.02 13.62
N PHE A 121 3.61 0.14 13.86
CA PHE A 121 4.04 1.40 13.25
C PHE A 121 5.39 1.87 13.79
N ALA A 122 5.64 1.74 15.10
CA ALA A 122 6.94 2.06 15.70
C ALA A 122 8.07 1.20 15.13
N ALA A 123 7.82 -0.08 14.81
CA ALA A 123 8.79 -0.94 14.14
C ALA A 123 9.17 -0.46 12.72
N LYS A 124 8.38 0.45 12.14
CA LYS A 124 8.65 1.13 10.86
C LYS A 124 9.13 2.57 11.05
N GLY A 125 9.43 2.98 12.28
CA GLY A 125 9.91 4.32 12.62
C GLY A 125 8.83 5.39 12.76
N PHE A 126 7.56 5.00 12.78
CA PHE A 126 6.44 5.93 12.91
C PHE A 126 6.06 6.18 14.39
N SER A 127 5.69 7.42 14.69
CA SER A 127 5.07 7.79 15.95
C SER A 127 3.58 7.40 16.00
N SER A 128 2.96 7.54 17.17
CA SER A 128 1.49 7.40 17.29
C SER A 128 0.74 8.48 16.50
N ILE A 129 1.32 9.68 16.34
CA ILE A 129 0.74 10.75 15.52
C ILE A 129 0.72 10.31 14.05
N ASP A 130 1.81 9.74 13.56
CA ASP A 130 1.89 9.23 12.18
C ASP A 130 0.91 8.08 11.96
N MET A 131 0.78 7.16 12.94
CA MET A 131 -0.20 6.07 12.88
C MET A 131 -1.64 6.60 12.78
N VAL A 132 -2.01 7.61 13.57
CA VAL A 132 -3.33 8.25 13.49
C VAL A 132 -3.53 8.93 12.13
N ALA A 133 -2.54 9.71 11.68
CA ALA A 133 -2.60 10.40 10.40
C ALA A 133 -2.75 9.43 9.21
N LEU A 134 -1.97 8.36 9.17
CA LEU A 134 -2.03 7.34 8.11
C LEU A 134 -3.30 6.49 8.19
N SER A 135 -3.86 6.27 9.38
CA SER A 135 -5.19 5.65 9.53
C SER A 135 -6.30 6.47 8.86
N GLY A 136 -6.09 7.78 8.72
CA GLY A 136 -6.96 8.68 7.96
C GLY A 136 -7.11 8.31 6.48
N ALA A 137 -6.22 7.50 5.91
CA ALA A 137 -6.36 6.96 4.56
C ALA A 137 -7.67 6.14 4.37
N HIS A 138 -8.24 5.62 5.46
CA HIS A 138 -9.56 4.97 5.45
C HIS A 138 -10.74 5.93 5.21
N THR A 139 -10.50 7.23 5.03
CA THR A 139 -11.53 8.19 4.57
C THR A 139 -12.01 7.90 3.14
N VAL A 140 -11.26 7.10 2.38
CA VAL A 140 -11.62 6.64 1.03
C VAL A 140 -11.50 5.12 0.93
N GLY A 141 -12.09 4.54 -0.11
CA GLY A 141 -12.02 3.09 -0.37
C GLY A 141 -13.19 2.31 0.22
N ARG A 142 -13.00 0.99 0.34
CA ARG A 142 -14.02 0.02 0.77
C ARG A 142 -13.34 -1.14 1.50
N ALA A 143 -14.09 -1.83 2.35
CA ALA A 143 -13.67 -3.04 3.05
C ALA A 143 -14.65 -4.19 2.77
N GLN A 144 -14.16 -5.43 2.83
CA GLN A 144 -15.01 -6.63 2.76
C GLN A 144 -15.62 -6.93 4.12
N CYS A 145 -16.86 -7.44 4.14
CA CYS A 145 -17.59 -7.79 5.37
C CYS A 145 -16.75 -8.63 6.35
N LYS A 146 -16.00 -9.61 5.86
CA LYS A 146 -15.14 -10.49 6.67
C LYS A 146 -14.13 -9.73 7.57
N ASN A 147 -13.74 -8.51 7.21
CA ASN A 147 -12.74 -7.73 7.95
C ASN A 147 -13.32 -6.93 9.13
N PHE A 148 -14.64 -6.74 9.20
CA PHE A 148 -15.28 -5.95 10.25
C PHE A 148 -16.53 -6.61 10.86
N ARG A 149 -16.98 -7.76 10.32
CA ARG A 149 -18.17 -8.47 10.82
C ARG A 149 -18.06 -8.81 12.31
N ASN A 150 -16.88 -9.16 12.81
CA ASN A 150 -16.70 -9.45 14.24
C ASN A 150 -17.10 -8.24 15.11
N ARG A 151 -16.67 -7.03 14.71
CA ARG A 151 -16.99 -5.79 15.42
C ARG A 151 -18.49 -5.49 15.44
N LEU A 152 -19.22 -5.83 14.38
CA LEU A 152 -20.68 -5.59 14.31
C LEU A 152 -21.48 -6.41 15.32
N TYR A 153 -21.00 -7.61 15.70
CA TYR A 153 -21.78 -8.54 16.51
C TYR A 153 -21.21 -8.76 17.92
N ASN A 154 -19.92 -8.49 18.13
CA ASN A 154 -19.20 -8.86 19.34
C ASN A 154 -18.51 -7.68 20.05
N GLU A 155 -18.67 -6.44 19.57
CA GLU A 155 -18.10 -5.24 20.20
C GLU A 155 -19.19 -4.21 20.48
N ALA A 156 -19.05 -3.46 21.59
CA ALA A 156 -20.06 -2.51 22.07
C ALA A 156 -19.78 -1.05 21.70
N ASN A 157 -18.62 -0.75 21.12
CA ASN A 157 -18.16 0.59 20.79
C ASN A 157 -18.46 0.97 19.32
N ILE A 158 -19.72 0.79 18.92
CA ILE A 158 -20.26 1.14 17.61
C ILE A 158 -21.70 1.67 17.78
N ASP A 159 -22.11 2.58 16.91
CA ASP A 159 -23.48 3.10 16.88
C ASP A 159 -24.49 1.94 16.65
N PRO A 160 -25.58 1.84 17.43
CA PRO A 160 -26.57 0.77 17.32
C PRO A 160 -27.30 0.69 15.97
#